data_AF-A0A5S9Q892-F1
#
_entry.id   AF-A0A5S9Q892-F1
#
_cell.length_a   1.000
_cell.length_b   1.000
_cell.length_c   1.000
_cell.angle_alpha   90.00
_cell.angle_beta   90.00
_cell.angle_gamma   90.00
#
_symmetry.space_group_name_H-M   'P 1'
#
loop_
_entity.id
_entity.type
_entity.pdbx_description
1 polymer ?
#
loop_
_entity_poly.entity_id
_entity_poly.type
_entity_poly.pdbx_seq_one_letter_code
_entity_poly.pdbx_strand_id
1 'polypeptide(L)'
;MDKFFDIRPYSDDEVIDVINRIINDDEFVSAITRLRFPVAASFLKPILAPFIRMAVRKQVKGVNSVRTFQMKVEKYFLHMLETTTTDFTVSGFENVATAGPCSFISNHRDIVLDPAVVNYALHINNLDTVRIAIGDNLLTKDFATDLMRINKSFIVKRSAKGPRELFGALKHLSAYINHSIKEDQHSIWIAQREGRAKDGLDKTDPAILKMLTLDNRKIPFAEAVDSLNIVPCSVSYEYDPCDQMKARELHSIATTGSYTKEEHEDVHSIASGITGQKGRIHLSFGEPLTGSFDDADEVAAYLDKQIIRLYALHPTNYFAYAMLHGKEAEGVYGSHGEVYSASALQSERNAFEKYIGDVPEMLRDYVLASYANPIISKMKFGFL
;
A
#
# COMPACT_ATOMS: atom_id res chain seq x y z
N MET A 1 14.37 25.72 -13.99
CA MET A 1 14.46 24.28 -14.26
C MET A 1 13.95 23.59 -13.01
N ASP A 2 12.91 22.77 -13.13
CA ASP A 2 12.25 22.15 -11.98
C ASP A 2 13.18 21.15 -11.31
N LYS A 3 13.51 21.41 -10.03
CA LYS A 3 14.50 20.63 -9.26
C LYS A 3 14.09 19.17 -9.13
N PHE A 4 12.79 18.89 -9.02
CA PHE A 4 12.29 17.55 -8.65
C PHE A 4 11.65 16.80 -9.81
N PHE A 5 11.77 17.31 -11.04
CA PHE A 5 11.12 16.78 -12.25
C PHE A 5 11.33 15.27 -12.45
N ASP A 6 12.46 14.73 -12.01
CA ASP A 6 12.82 13.33 -12.15
C ASP A 6 12.10 12.37 -11.19
N ILE A 7 11.52 12.89 -10.11
CA ILE A 7 10.84 12.08 -9.08
C ILE A 7 9.42 12.53 -8.77
N ARG A 8 9.06 13.81 -8.96
CA ARG A 8 7.75 14.32 -8.56
C ARG A 8 6.62 13.76 -9.44
N PRO A 9 5.36 13.80 -8.96
CA PRO A 9 4.20 13.53 -9.78
C PRO A 9 4.00 14.61 -10.84
N TYR A 10 3.17 14.31 -11.84
CA TYR A 10 2.84 15.27 -12.90
C TYR A 10 1.93 16.39 -12.40
N SER A 11 2.07 17.59 -12.98
CA SER A 11 1.17 18.72 -12.80
C SER A 11 0.07 18.75 -13.85
N ASP A 12 -0.95 19.58 -13.65
CA ASP A 12 -2.15 19.62 -14.51
C ASP A 12 -1.83 19.94 -15.98
N ASP A 13 -0.81 20.76 -16.24
CA ASP A 13 -0.34 21.12 -17.58
C ASP A 13 0.30 19.94 -18.34
N GLU A 14 0.79 18.92 -17.63
CA GLU A 14 1.42 17.74 -18.24
C GLU A 14 0.40 16.62 -18.56
N VAL A 15 -0.79 16.67 -17.96
CA VAL A 15 -1.77 15.56 -17.97
C VAL A 15 -2.19 15.13 -19.38
N ILE A 16 -2.47 16.09 -20.26
CA ILE A 16 -2.95 15.80 -21.61
C ILE A 16 -1.87 15.06 -22.42
N ASP A 17 -0.63 15.52 -22.33
CA ASP A 17 0.50 14.94 -23.05
C ASP A 17 0.84 13.54 -22.53
N VAL A 18 0.82 13.36 -21.20
CA VAL A 18 1.03 12.06 -20.55
C VAL A 18 -0.04 11.05 -20.98
N ILE A 19 -1.32 11.43 -20.97
CA ILE A 19 -2.42 10.55 -21.40
C ILE A 19 -2.27 10.16 -22.87
N ASN A 20 -1.91 11.11 -23.73
CA ASN A 20 -1.68 10.83 -25.15
C ASN A 20 -0.51 9.87 -25.35
N ARG A 21 0.57 10.02 -24.58
CA ARG A 21 1.72 9.11 -24.59
C ARG A 21 1.31 7.69 -24.18
N ILE A 22 0.62 7.54 -23.05
CA ILE A 22 0.11 6.23 -22.57
C ILE A 22 -0.79 5.56 -23.62
N ILE A 23 -1.71 6.30 -24.24
CA ILE A 23 -2.64 5.72 -25.24
C ILE A 23 -1.92 5.25 -26.50
N ASN A 24 -0.85 5.93 -26.88
CA ASN A 24 -0.08 5.59 -28.08
C ASN A 24 0.98 4.52 -27.82
N ASP A 25 1.30 4.21 -26.56
CA ASP A 25 2.22 3.15 -26.16
C ASP A 25 1.69 1.74 -26.55
N ASP A 26 2.47 1.01 -27.35
CA ASP A 26 2.10 -0.33 -27.83
C ASP A 26 2.12 -1.39 -26.72
N GLU A 27 2.97 -1.25 -25.71
CA GLU A 27 3.05 -2.17 -24.58
C GLU A 27 1.82 -2.02 -23.69
N PHE A 28 1.37 -0.79 -23.44
CA PHE A 28 0.13 -0.49 -22.72
C PHE A 28 -1.09 -1.12 -23.42
N VAL A 29 -1.22 -0.89 -24.73
CA VAL A 29 -2.32 -1.45 -25.53
C VAL A 29 -2.27 -2.98 -25.51
N SER A 30 -1.08 -3.57 -25.62
CA SER A 30 -0.86 -5.02 -25.52
C SER A 30 -1.25 -5.56 -24.15
N ALA A 31 -0.91 -4.87 -23.07
CA ALA A 31 -1.28 -5.25 -21.69
C ALA A 31 -2.80 -5.25 -21.49
N ILE A 32 -3.50 -4.19 -21.93
CA ILE A 32 -4.97 -4.14 -21.89
C ILE A 32 -5.59 -5.26 -22.72
N THR A 33 -5.03 -5.54 -23.91
CA THR A 33 -5.52 -6.61 -24.78
C THR A 33 -5.47 -7.96 -24.07
N ARG A 34 -4.33 -8.29 -23.44
CA ARG A 34 -4.15 -9.57 -22.71
C ARG A 34 -5.11 -9.67 -21.52
N LEU A 35 -5.30 -8.57 -20.79
CA LEU A 35 -6.19 -8.53 -19.64
C LEU A 35 -7.66 -8.73 -20.03
N ARG A 36 -8.11 -8.09 -21.12
CA ARG A 36 -9.51 -8.13 -21.57
C ARG A 36 -9.84 -9.38 -22.40
N PHE A 37 -8.86 -9.91 -23.12
CA PHE A 37 -9.03 -11.04 -24.02
C PHE A 37 -7.93 -12.07 -23.80
N PRO A 38 -7.91 -12.77 -22.64
CA PRO A 38 -6.85 -13.70 -22.29
C PRO A 38 -6.70 -14.87 -23.27
N VAL A 39 -7.79 -15.23 -23.97
CA VAL A 39 -7.84 -16.32 -24.95
C VAL A 39 -7.65 -15.82 -26.40
N ALA A 40 -7.54 -14.51 -26.63
CA ALA A 40 -7.37 -14.00 -27.99
C ALA A 40 -6.01 -14.43 -28.56
N ALA A 41 -6.05 -15.07 -29.72
CA ALA A 41 -4.85 -15.48 -30.42
C ALA A 41 -3.98 -14.25 -30.75
N SER A 42 -2.66 -14.41 -30.60
CA SER A 42 -1.70 -13.31 -30.75
C SER A 42 -1.77 -12.57 -32.10
N PHE A 43 -2.34 -13.20 -33.14
CA PHE A 43 -2.53 -12.60 -34.46
C PHE A 43 -3.67 -11.56 -34.53
N LEU A 44 -4.60 -11.54 -33.57
CA LEU A 44 -5.70 -10.55 -33.52
C LEU A 44 -5.27 -9.22 -32.90
N LYS A 45 -4.11 -9.18 -32.22
CA LYS A 45 -3.58 -7.98 -31.54
C LYS A 45 -3.49 -6.73 -32.42
N PRO A 46 -2.89 -6.75 -33.64
CA PRO A 46 -2.80 -5.56 -34.47
C PRO A 46 -4.17 -5.04 -34.93
N ILE A 47 -5.17 -5.93 -35.07
CA ILE A 47 -6.53 -5.56 -35.44
C ILE A 47 -7.24 -4.91 -34.24
N LEU A 48 -7.04 -5.44 -33.02
CA LEU A 48 -7.69 -4.93 -31.80
C LEU A 48 -7.07 -3.62 -31.28
N ALA A 49 -5.77 -3.39 -31.52
CA ALA A 49 -5.05 -2.22 -31.05
C ALA A 49 -5.75 -0.86 -31.34
N PRO A 50 -6.17 -0.54 -32.58
CA PRO A 50 -6.87 0.72 -32.86
C PRO A 50 -8.20 0.86 -32.11
N PHE A 51 -8.96 -0.23 -31.94
CA PHE A 51 -10.21 -0.22 -31.19
C PHE A 51 -9.98 0.00 -29.70
N ILE A 52 -8.95 -0.62 -29.13
CA ILE A 52 -8.56 -0.42 -27.73
C ILE A 52 -8.14 1.02 -27.51
N ARG A 53 -7.28 1.59 -28.38
CA ARG A 53 -6.90 3.01 -28.30
C ARG A 53 -8.12 3.92 -28.34
N MET A 54 -9.05 3.66 -29.25
CA MET A 54 -10.28 4.45 -29.36
C MET A 54 -11.17 4.31 -28.12
N ALA A 55 -11.29 3.11 -27.56
CA ALA A 55 -12.03 2.86 -26.33
C ALA A 55 -11.40 3.60 -25.14
N VAL A 56 -10.07 3.52 -24.96
CA VAL A 56 -9.35 4.24 -23.90
C VAL A 56 -9.51 5.75 -24.08
N ARG A 57 -9.34 6.30 -25.29
CA ARG A 57 -9.58 7.72 -25.59
C ARG A 57 -10.98 8.17 -25.17
N LYS A 58 -11.99 7.32 -25.39
CA LYS A 58 -13.37 7.61 -24.97
C LYS A 58 -13.50 7.62 -23.44
N GLN A 59 -12.84 6.71 -22.74
CA GLN A 59 -12.88 6.65 -21.26
C GLN A 59 -12.22 7.86 -20.61
N VAL A 60 -11.05 8.28 -21.13
CA VAL A 60 -10.32 9.45 -20.62
C VAL A 60 -10.82 10.78 -21.17
N LYS A 61 -11.90 10.78 -21.98
CA LYS A 61 -12.49 12.02 -22.48
C LYS A 61 -12.88 12.92 -21.30
N GLY A 62 -12.44 14.18 -21.38
CA GLY A 62 -12.66 15.21 -20.36
C GLY A 62 -11.62 15.24 -19.24
N VAL A 63 -10.59 14.40 -19.31
CA VAL A 63 -9.45 14.48 -18.38
C VAL A 63 -8.47 15.55 -18.85
N ASN A 64 -8.33 16.61 -18.04
CA ASN A 64 -7.49 17.78 -18.32
C ASN A 64 -6.66 18.24 -17.10
N SER A 65 -6.72 17.47 -16.02
CA SER A 65 -6.06 17.74 -14.74
C SER A 65 -5.88 16.43 -13.98
N VAL A 66 -4.98 16.42 -13.00
CA VAL A 66 -4.73 15.29 -12.10
C VAL A 66 -6.03 14.93 -11.38
N ARG A 67 -6.78 15.93 -10.94
CA ARG A 67 -8.08 15.73 -10.28
C ARG A 67 -9.07 15.01 -11.19
N THR A 68 -9.27 15.48 -12.43
CA THR A 68 -10.21 14.82 -13.35
C THR A 68 -9.78 13.41 -13.74
N PHE A 69 -8.48 13.11 -13.75
CA PHE A 69 -7.95 11.75 -13.90
C PHE A 69 -8.32 10.89 -12.68
N GLN A 70 -8.06 11.36 -11.46
CA GLN A 70 -8.37 10.64 -10.23
C GLN A 70 -9.88 10.36 -10.09
N MET A 71 -10.75 11.29 -10.47
CA MET A 71 -12.22 11.06 -10.50
C MET A 71 -12.64 9.95 -11.48
N LYS A 72 -11.84 9.66 -12.51
CA LYS A 72 -12.09 8.51 -13.39
C LYS A 72 -11.63 7.21 -12.74
N VAL A 73 -10.47 7.22 -12.10
CA VAL A 73 -9.91 6.08 -11.36
C VAL A 73 -10.82 5.69 -10.21
N GLU A 74 -11.36 6.66 -9.48
CA GLU A 74 -12.28 6.46 -8.35
C GLU A 74 -13.46 5.56 -8.72
N LYS A 75 -14.04 5.72 -9.92
CA LYS A 75 -15.17 4.87 -10.35
C LYS A 75 -14.81 3.40 -10.42
N TYR A 76 -13.60 3.09 -10.88
CA TYR A 76 -13.10 1.71 -10.92
C TYR A 76 -12.75 1.21 -9.53
N PHE A 77 -12.22 2.08 -8.68
CA PHE A 77 -11.91 1.78 -7.29
C PHE A 77 -13.18 1.44 -6.49
N LEU A 78 -14.23 2.26 -6.61
CA LEU A 78 -15.54 2.03 -6.00
C LEU A 78 -16.14 0.70 -6.45
N HIS A 79 -16.16 0.44 -7.75
CA HIS A 79 -16.64 -0.84 -8.27
C HIS A 79 -15.85 -2.04 -7.72
N MET A 80 -14.52 -1.89 -7.57
CA MET A 80 -13.69 -2.91 -6.94
C MET A 80 -14.07 -3.12 -5.47
N LEU A 81 -14.24 -2.06 -4.69
CA LEU A 81 -14.70 -2.17 -3.30
C LEU A 81 -16.05 -2.89 -3.22
N GLU A 82 -17.04 -2.45 -3.98
CA GLU A 82 -18.40 -3.03 -4.00
C GLU A 82 -18.43 -4.53 -4.34
N THR A 83 -17.50 -5.00 -5.17
CA THR A 83 -17.50 -6.38 -5.68
C THR A 83 -16.54 -7.32 -4.96
N THR A 84 -15.58 -6.78 -4.20
CA THR A 84 -14.51 -7.58 -3.58
C THR A 84 -14.34 -7.35 -2.08
N THR A 85 -15.15 -6.48 -1.48
CA THR A 85 -15.16 -6.21 -0.04
C THR A 85 -16.57 -6.36 0.52
N THR A 86 -16.65 -6.80 1.76
CA THR A 86 -17.93 -6.90 2.49
C THR A 86 -18.25 -5.60 3.20
N ASP A 87 -17.22 -4.91 3.71
CA ASP A 87 -17.35 -3.64 4.40
C ASP A 87 -16.03 -2.86 4.33
N PHE A 88 -16.13 -1.53 4.33
CA PHE A 88 -14.99 -0.61 4.43
C PHE A 88 -15.27 0.43 5.49
N THR A 89 -14.48 0.41 6.56
CA THR A 89 -14.62 1.35 7.69
C THR A 89 -13.36 2.16 7.92
N VAL A 90 -13.53 3.36 8.46
CA VAL A 90 -12.43 4.29 8.76
C VAL A 90 -12.57 4.77 10.21
N SER A 91 -11.47 4.83 10.96
CA SER A 91 -11.40 5.40 12.30
C SER A 91 -10.25 6.40 12.45
N GLY A 92 -10.31 7.26 13.47
CA GLY A 92 -9.24 8.21 13.80
C GLY A 92 -9.12 9.41 12.87
N PHE A 93 -10.12 9.65 12.02
CA PHE A 93 -10.08 10.72 11.03
C PHE A 93 -10.05 12.13 11.66
N GLU A 94 -10.57 12.27 12.88
CA GLU A 94 -10.48 13.48 13.69
C GLU A 94 -9.03 13.96 13.88
N ASN A 95 -8.06 13.03 13.95
CA ASN A 95 -6.64 13.35 14.07
C ASN A 95 -6.06 13.93 12.79
N VAL A 96 -6.66 13.59 11.64
CA VAL A 96 -6.21 14.02 10.31
C VAL A 96 -6.80 15.37 9.93
N ALA A 97 -8.09 15.57 10.21
CA ALA A 97 -8.83 16.77 9.83
C ALA A 97 -8.22 18.06 10.39
N THR A 98 -7.51 17.98 11.53
CA THR A 98 -6.89 19.13 12.19
C THR A 98 -5.37 19.20 12.02
N ALA A 99 -4.72 18.16 11.46
CA ALA A 99 -3.26 18.08 11.42
C ALA A 99 -2.60 18.97 10.35
N GLY A 100 -3.35 19.40 9.32
CA GLY A 100 -2.75 20.03 8.14
C GLY A 100 -1.94 19.03 7.29
N PRO A 101 -1.00 19.49 6.44
CA PRO A 101 -0.19 18.61 5.60
C PRO A 101 0.67 17.67 6.46
N CYS A 102 0.58 16.37 6.18
CA CYS A 102 1.17 15.33 7.01
C CYS A 102 1.90 14.26 6.20
N SER A 103 2.85 13.61 6.85
CA SER A 103 3.52 12.42 6.33
C SER A 103 2.85 11.18 6.90
N PHE A 104 1.92 10.58 6.15
CA PHE A 104 1.30 9.33 6.57
C PHE A 104 2.30 8.18 6.45
N ILE A 105 2.55 7.50 7.56
CA ILE A 105 3.39 6.29 7.60
C ILE A 105 2.51 5.10 7.95
N SER A 106 2.39 4.15 7.02
CA SER A 106 1.47 3.01 7.16
C SER A 106 2.20 1.68 7.22
N ASN A 107 1.58 0.68 7.86
CA ASN A 107 1.88 -0.70 7.49
C ASN A 107 1.63 -0.91 5.99
N HIS A 108 2.24 -1.95 5.42
CA HIS A 108 2.15 -2.22 4.00
C HIS A 108 1.83 -3.68 3.78
N ARG A 109 0.60 -3.98 3.38
CA ARG A 109 0.07 -5.33 3.13
C ARG A 109 -0.22 -5.54 1.65
N ASP A 110 -0.64 -4.52 0.91
CA ASP A 110 -0.91 -4.59 -0.52
C ASP A 110 -0.15 -3.50 -1.30
N ILE A 111 0.33 -3.82 -2.50
CA ILE A 111 1.19 -2.92 -3.30
C ILE A 111 0.46 -1.62 -3.66
N VAL A 112 -0.82 -1.69 -4.07
CA VAL A 112 -1.57 -0.56 -4.63
C VAL A 112 -2.75 -0.19 -3.75
N LEU A 113 -3.36 -1.16 -3.06
CA LEU A 113 -4.59 -0.94 -2.34
C LEU A 113 -4.38 -0.10 -1.08
N ASP A 114 -3.26 -0.25 -0.38
CA ASP A 114 -2.96 0.50 0.86
C ASP A 114 -3.02 2.03 0.66
N PRO A 115 -2.28 2.64 -0.28
CA PRO A 115 -2.43 4.08 -0.53
C PRO A 115 -3.77 4.44 -1.18
N ALA A 116 -4.41 3.51 -1.88
CA ALA A 116 -5.70 3.77 -2.52
C ALA A 116 -6.84 3.92 -1.50
N VAL A 117 -6.89 3.08 -0.45
CA VAL A 117 -7.89 3.22 0.62
C VAL A 117 -7.66 4.47 1.45
N VAL A 118 -6.40 4.88 1.66
CA VAL A 118 -6.06 6.17 2.30
C VAL A 118 -6.59 7.34 1.46
N ASN A 119 -6.30 7.34 0.15
CA ASN A 119 -6.79 8.38 -0.75
C ASN A 119 -8.32 8.44 -0.82
N TYR A 120 -8.98 7.29 -0.85
CA TYR A 120 -10.44 7.23 -0.85
C TYR A 120 -11.02 7.79 0.44
N ALA A 121 -10.48 7.43 1.60
CA ALA A 121 -10.91 7.98 2.89
C ALA A 121 -10.73 9.50 2.98
N LEU A 122 -9.61 10.04 2.48
CA LEU A 122 -9.40 11.49 2.39
C LEU A 122 -10.39 12.15 1.44
N HIS A 123 -10.61 11.55 0.27
CA HIS A 123 -11.49 12.06 -0.77
C HIS A 123 -12.94 12.20 -0.30
N ILE A 124 -13.52 11.15 0.29
CA ILE A 124 -14.91 11.17 0.76
C ILE A 124 -15.14 12.14 1.94
N ASN A 125 -14.06 12.57 2.60
CA ASN A 125 -14.06 13.57 3.65
C ASN A 125 -13.62 14.97 3.15
N ASN A 126 -13.63 15.20 1.83
CA ASN A 126 -13.29 16.47 1.19
C ASN A 126 -11.86 16.98 1.46
N LEU A 127 -10.92 16.07 1.72
CA LEU A 127 -9.49 16.38 1.78
C LEU A 127 -8.78 16.00 0.48
N ASP A 128 -7.62 16.62 0.25
CA ASP A 128 -6.77 16.28 -0.88
C ASP A 128 -6.19 14.87 -0.74
N THR A 129 -6.13 14.15 -1.87
CA THR A 129 -5.40 12.88 -1.98
C THR A 129 -3.89 13.10 -1.80
N VAL A 130 -3.21 12.14 -1.19
CA VAL A 130 -1.78 12.18 -0.91
C VAL A 130 -0.92 12.01 -2.16
N ARG A 131 0.33 12.45 -2.07
CA ARG A 131 1.40 11.99 -2.97
C ARG A 131 1.96 10.66 -2.47
N ILE A 132 2.07 9.67 -3.34
CA ILE A 132 2.37 8.28 -2.96
C ILE A 132 3.83 7.94 -3.27
N ALA A 133 4.59 7.50 -2.28
CA ALA A 133 5.94 7.00 -2.51
C ALA A 133 5.89 5.63 -3.23
N ILE A 134 6.51 5.52 -4.41
CA ILE A 134 6.62 4.26 -5.15
C ILE A 134 8.06 3.95 -5.55
N GLY A 135 8.49 2.69 -5.41
CA GLY A 135 9.80 2.23 -5.84
C GLY A 135 9.94 2.15 -7.36
N ASP A 136 11.09 2.57 -7.89
CA ASP A 136 11.42 2.46 -9.32
C ASP A 136 11.46 1.02 -9.84
N ASN A 137 11.64 0.04 -8.96
CA ASN A 137 11.61 -1.39 -9.28
C ASN A 137 10.26 -1.88 -9.85
N LEU A 138 9.16 -1.17 -9.55
CA LEU A 138 7.83 -1.46 -10.09
C LEU A 138 7.57 -0.76 -11.43
N LEU A 139 8.46 0.14 -11.83
CA LEU A 139 8.29 1.07 -12.95
C LEU A 139 9.18 0.69 -14.14
N THR A 140 9.16 -0.59 -14.51
CA THR A 140 10.04 -1.11 -15.58
C THR A 140 9.62 -0.68 -16.98
N LYS A 141 8.38 -0.19 -17.15
CA LYS A 141 7.81 0.28 -18.42
C LYS A 141 7.42 1.75 -18.34
N ASP A 142 7.61 2.49 -19.43
CA ASP A 142 7.35 3.94 -19.48
C ASP A 142 5.88 4.26 -19.17
N PHE A 143 4.92 3.53 -19.75
CA PHE A 143 3.50 3.73 -19.46
C PHE A 143 3.15 3.48 -17.98
N ALA A 144 3.87 2.58 -17.30
CA ALA A 144 3.65 2.30 -15.88
C ALA A 144 4.14 3.46 -15.02
N THR A 145 5.33 4.00 -15.33
CA THR A 145 5.83 5.24 -14.73
C THR A 145 4.82 6.37 -14.90
N ASP A 146 4.30 6.53 -16.11
CA ASP A 146 3.36 7.59 -16.42
C ASP A 146 2.04 7.47 -15.66
N LEU A 147 1.46 6.27 -15.60
CA LEU A 147 0.23 5.99 -14.86
C LEU A 147 0.39 6.22 -13.35
N MET A 148 1.55 5.89 -12.78
CA MET A 148 1.78 6.11 -11.36
C MET A 148 1.98 7.60 -11.05
N ARG A 149 2.76 8.32 -11.86
CA ARG A 149 3.03 9.75 -11.67
C ARG A 149 1.81 10.65 -11.92
N ILE A 150 0.96 10.33 -12.90
CA ILE A 150 -0.31 11.05 -13.10
C ILE A 150 -1.27 10.81 -11.93
N ASN A 151 -1.18 9.66 -11.27
CA ASN A 151 -1.93 9.35 -10.04
C ASN A 151 -1.22 9.82 -8.76
N LYS A 152 -0.53 10.97 -8.81
CA LYS A 152 0.22 11.58 -7.69
C LYS A 152 1.35 10.75 -7.08
N SER A 153 1.86 9.70 -7.74
CA SER A 153 3.00 8.97 -7.20
C SER A 153 4.32 9.70 -7.46
N PHE A 154 5.22 9.69 -6.47
CA PHE A 154 6.60 10.14 -6.61
C PHE A 154 7.58 8.98 -6.48
N ILE A 155 8.68 9.06 -7.23
CA ILE A 155 9.60 7.95 -7.43
C ILE A 155 10.67 7.91 -6.35
N VAL A 156 10.76 6.76 -5.68
CA VAL A 156 11.87 6.35 -4.82
C VAL A 156 12.86 5.57 -5.67
N LYS A 157 14.01 6.18 -5.99
CA LYS A 157 15.07 5.57 -6.80
C LYS A 157 15.85 4.54 -5.97
N ARG A 158 15.61 3.25 -6.22
CA ARG A 158 16.25 2.12 -5.51
C ARG A 158 17.36 1.48 -6.33
N SER A 159 17.32 1.64 -7.65
CA SER A 159 18.23 0.97 -8.59
C SER A 159 19.56 1.72 -8.79
N ALA A 160 19.86 2.73 -7.97
CA ALA A 160 21.07 3.55 -8.06
C ALA A 160 22.35 2.72 -7.82
N LYS A 161 23.38 2.91 -8.63
CA LYS A 161 24.58 2.07 -8.61
C LYS A 161 25.61 2.64 -7.64
N GLY A 162 25.65 2.05 -6.45
CA GLY A 162 26.69 2.29 -5.46
C GLY A 162 26.36 3.40 -4.43
N PRO A 163 27.15 3.48 -3.35
CA PRO A 163 26.75 4.20 -2.14
C PRO A 163 26.55 5.71 -2.34
N ARG A 164 27.35 6.34 -3.20
CA ARG A 164 27.30 7.79 -3.44
C ARG A 164 26.05 8.21 -4.21
N GLU A 165 25.71 7.47 -5.25
CA GLU A 165 24.50 7.74 -6.05
C GLU A 165 23.25 7.49 -5.22
N LEU A 166 23.21 6.37 -4.48
CA LEU A 166 22.11 6.07 -3.57
C LEU A 166 21.95 7.17 -2.51
N PHE A 167 23.03 7.61 -1.87
CA PHE A 167 22.96 8.72 -0.91
C PHE A 167 22.43 10.02 -1.54
N GLY A 168 22.89 10.35 -2.76
CA GLY A 168 22.38 11.49 -3.51
C GLY A 168 20.87 11.39 -3.78
N ALA A 169 20.40 10.22 -4.21
CA ALA A 169 18.99 9.94 -4.44
C ALA A 169 18.14 10.03 -3.16
N LEU A 170 18.61 9.47 -2.05
CA LEU A 170 17.93 9.54 -0.76
C LEU A 170 17.85 10.98 -0.23
N LYS A 171 18.92 11.77 -0.40
CA LYS A 171 18.91 13.19 -0.04
C LYS A 171 17.93 13.99 -0.90
N HIS A 172 17.89 13.72 -2.21
CA HIS A 172 16.95 14.36 -3.14
C HIS A 172 15.50 14.03 -2.79
N LEU A 173 15.23 12.77 -2.45
CA LEU A 173 13.93 12.30 -1.98
C LEU A 173 13.49 12.99 -0.68
N SER A 174 14.38 13.05 0.32
CA SER A 174 14.14 13.77 1.57
C SER A 174 13.81 15.24 1.34
N ALA A 175 14.55 15.91 0.45
CA ALA A 175 14.30 17.30 0.09
C ALA A 175 12.94 17.48 -0.58
N TYR A 176 12.53 16.55 -1.45
CA TYR A 176 11.21 16.57 -2.08
C TYR A 176 10.07 16.38 -1.07
N ILE A 177 10.20 15.43 -0.14
CA ILE A 177 9.20 15.19 0.90
C ILE A 177 9.04 16.43 1.79
N ASN A 178 10.15 17.04 2.22
CA ASN A 178 10.12 18.29 2.97
C ASN A 178 9.46 19.42 2.18
N HIS A 179 9.79 19.56 0.89
CA HIS A 179 9.17 20.55 0.01
C HIS A 179 7.66 20.31 -0.13
N SER A 180 7.23 19.05 -0.27
CA SER A 180 5.81 18.69 -0.35
C SER A 180 5.03 19.12 0.89
N ILE A 181 5.57 18.86 2.08
CA ILE A 181 4.90 19.16 3.34
C ILE A 181 4.94 20.67 3.64
N LYS A 182 6.11 21.31 3.50
CA LYS A 182 6.33 22.68 3.99
C LYS A 182 5.97 23.76 2.97
N GLU A 183 6.29 23.54 1.70
CA GLU A 183 6.12 24.55 0.65
C GLU A 183 4.82 24.32 -0.12
N ASP A 184 4.61 23.11 -0.63
CA ASP A 184 3.39 22.78 -1.40
C ASP A 184 2.16 22.57 -0.50
N GLN A 185 2.36 22.44 0.82
CA GLN A 185 1.32 22.14 1.80
C GLN A 185 0.48 20.92 1.40
N HIS A 186 1.17 19.84 0.98
CA HIS A 186 0.55 18.64 0.43
C HIS A 186 1.05 17.36 1.09
N SER A 187 0.12 16.59 1.66
CA SER A 187 0.41 15.36 2.37
C SER A 187 1.03 14.27 1.48
N ILE A 188 1.83 13.42 2.09
CA ILE A 188 2.43 12.25 1.45
C ILE A 188 2.03 10.97 2.17
N TRP A 189 2.09 9.85 1.46
CA TRP A 189 2.01 8.51 2.05
C TRP A 189 3.26 7.72 1.71
N ILE A 190 3.81 7.04 2.72
CA ILE A 190 4.95 6.15 2.59
C ILE A 190 4.78 4.93 3.49
N ALA A 191 5.17 3.75 3.01
CA ALA A 191 5.20 2.54 3.82
C ALA A 191 6.26 2.64 4.93
N GLN A 192 5.97 2.06 6.09
CA GLN A 192 6.87 2.04 7.25
C GLN A 192 8.17 1.24 7.05
N ARG A 193 8.25 0.45 5.97
CA ARG A 193 9.45 -0.29 5.55
C ARG A 193 9.44 -0.54 4.05
N GLU A 194 10.59 -0.96 3.52
CA GLU A 194 10.65 -1.41 2.15
C GLU A 194 9.90 -2.74 1.95
N GLY A 195 8.95 -2.73 1.02
CA GLY A 195 8.17 -3.90 0.64
C GLY A 195 7.04 -4.23 1.61
N ARG A 196 6.06 -4.98 1.11
CA ARG A 196 4.90 -5.43 1.90
C ARG A 196 5.28 -6.50 2.91
N ALA A 197 4.54 -6.57 4.01
CA ALA A 197 4.63 -7.67 4.96
C ALA A 197 4.11 -8.98 4.35
N LYS A 198 4.93 -10.02 4.48
CA LYS A 198 4.67 -11.36 3.95
C LYS A 198 4.16 -12.31 5.02
N ASP A 199 4.69 -12.15 6.23
CA ASP A 199 4.40 -12.88 7.45
C ASP A 199 3.38 -12.14 8.33
N GLY A 200 2.86 -11.01 7.87
CA GLY A 200 1.94 -10.19 8.63
C GLY A 200 2.49 -9.59 9.92
N LEU A 201 3.82 -9.50 10.06
CA LEU A 201 4.47 -8.71 11.09
C LEU A 201 4.73 -7.29 10.56
N ASP A 202 4.09 -6.33 11.22
CA ASP A 202 4.30 -4.91 10.97
C ASP A 202 5.43 -4.43 11.86
N LYS A 203 6.55 -4.08 11.22
CA LYS A 203 7.74 -3.49 11.85
C LYS A 203 8.24 -2.33 11.00
N THR A 204 8.54 -1.20 11.63
CA THR A 204 9.07 0.00 11.02
C THR A 204 10.57 -0.15 10.82
N ASP A 205 11.06 0.24 9.66
CA ASP A 205 12.49 0.29 9.36
C ASP A 205 13.05 1.68 9.71
N PRO A 206 13.95 1.79 10.72
CA PRO A 206 14.60 3.04 11.10
C PRO A 206 15.31 3.73 9.93
N ALA A 207 15.72 2.99 8.89
CA ALA A 207 16.35 3.57 7.70
C ALA A 207 15.44 4.55 6.95
N ILE A 208 14.11 4.33 6.96
CA ILE A 208 13.16 5.27 6.36
C ILE A 208 13.16 6.59 7.12
N LEU A 209 13.20 6.56 8.44
CA LEU A 209 13.20 7.77 9.28
C LEU A 209 14.53 8.54 9.15
N LYS A 210 15.64 7.81 9.07
CA LYS A 210 16.96 8.38 8.72
C LYS A 210 16.91 9.04 7.34
N MET A 211 16.23 8.42 6.36
CA MET A 211 16.03 8.98 5.02
C MET A 211 15.20 10.25 5.06
N LEU A 212 14.04 10.25 5.73
CA LEU A 212 13.12 11.40 5.78
C LEU A 212 13.79 12.66 6.35
N THR A 213 14.72 12.50 7.29
CA THR A 213 15.43 13.60 7.96
C THR A 213 16.74 14.03 7.28
N LEU A 214 17.13 13.42 6.14
CA LEU A 214 18.43 13.68 5.49
C LEU A 214 18.65 15.12 5.03
N ASP A 215 17.61 15.82 4.57
CA ASP A 215 17.72 17.21 4.11
C ASP A 215 17.88 18.19 5.28
N ASN A 216 17.37 17.83 6.47
CA ASN A 216 17.36 18.65 7.68
C ASN A 216 18.51 18.32 8.66
N ARG A 217 19.63 17.77 8.20
CA ARG A 217 20.77 17.39 9.07
C ARG A 217 21.42 18.53 9.87
N LYS A 218 21.03 19.79 9.61
CA LYS A 218 21.56 20.98 10.30
C LYS A 218 20.77 21.34 11.56
N ILE A 219 19.60 20.73 11.77
CA ILE A 219 18.77 20.91 12.96
C ILE A 219 18.77 19.60 13.78
N PRO A 220 18.41 19.66 15.09
CA PRO A 220 18.26 18.47 15.91
C PRO A 220 17.29 17.45 15.28
N PHE A 221 17.55 16.16 15.51
CA PHE A 221 16.75 15.08 14.94
C PHE A 221 15.27 15.18 15.32
N ALA A 222 14.97 15.45 16.60
CA ALA A 222 13.60 15.65 17.07
C ALA A 222 12.87 16.78 16.30
N GLU A 223 13.54 17.90 16.04
CA GLU A 223 12.98 19.02 15.26
C GLU A 223 12.76 18.62 13.79
N ALA A 224 13.68 17.86 13.20
CA ALA A 224 13.52 17.34 11.85
C ALA A 224 12.31 16.41 11.73
N VAL A 225 12.09 15.53 12.70
CA VAL A 225 10.94 14.60 12.77
C VAL A 225 9.64 15.36 12.97
N ASP A 226 9.58 16.29 13.94
CA ASP A 226 8.40 17.12 14.21
C ASP A 226 7.96 17.89 12.95
N SER A 227 8.94 18.42 12.21
CA SER A 227 8.68 19.19 10.98
C SER A 227 8.07 18.37 9.81
N LEU A 228 8.01 17.04 9.92
CA LEU A 228 7.39 16.16 8.93
C LEU A 228 5.92 15.87 9.24
N ASN A 229 5.42 16.26 10.41
CA ASN A 229 4.05 16.04 10.87
C ASN A 229 3.59 14.59 10.59
N ILE A 230 4.32 13.65 11.17
CA ILE A 230 4.11 12.22 10.89
C ILE A 230 2.84 11.76 11.59
N VAL A 231 1.94 11.13 10.82
CA VAL A 231 0.73 10.48 11.32
C VAL A 231 0.80 8.99 10.97
N PRO A 232 0.85 8.09 11.97
CA PRO A 232 0.83 6.65 11.70
C PRO A 232 -0.56 6.23 11.21
N CYS A 233 -0.60 5.29 10.28
CA CYS A 233 -1.84 4.66 9.83
C CYS A 233 -1.70 3.14 9.85
N SER A 234 -2.82 2.44 9.96
CA SER A 234 -2.85 0.99 9.75
C SER A 234 -4.00 0.61 8.83
N VAL A 235 -3.69 -0.22 7.85
CA VAL A 235 -4.67 -0.90 6.99
C VAL A 235 -4.72 -2.36 7.39
N SER A 236 -5.93 -2.85 7.66
CA SER A 236 -6.21 -4.25 7.99
C SER A 236 -7.21 -4.83 6.99
N TYR A 237 -6.89 -6.01 6.49
CA TYR A 237 -7.72 -6.79 5.57
C TYR A 237 -8.10 -8.09 6.25
N GLU A 238 -9.36 -8.50 6.13
CA GLU A 238 -9.82 -9.79 6.65
C GLU A 238 -9.23 -10.96 5.86
N TYR A 239 -9.13 -10.79 4.54
CA TYR A 239 -8.43 -11.70 3.62
C TYR A 239 -7.41 -10.92 2.80
N ASP A 240 -6.23 -11.50 2.64
CA ASP A 240 -5.15 -10.99 1.80
C ASP A 240 -5.10 -11.77 0.48
N PRO A 241 -5.52 -11.19 -0.66
CA PRO A 241 -5.51 -11.87 -1.95
C PRO A 241 -4.15 -12.37 -2.42
N CYS A 242 -3.06 -11.92 -1.79
CA CYS A 242 -1.70 -12.31 -2.11
C CYS A 242 -1.08 -13.25 -1.06
N ASP A 243 -1.84 -13.74 -0.07
CA ASP A 243 -1.31 -14.54 1.05
C ASP A 243 -0.54 -15.80 0.58
N GLN A 244 -1.05 -16.55 -0.39
CA GLN A 244 -0.39 -17.74 -0.92
C GLN A 244 0.86 -17.39 -1.73
N MET A 245 0.87 -16.24 -2.43
CA MET A 245 2.06 -15.76 -3.14
C MET A 245 3.17 -15.42 -2.12
N LYS A 246 2.80 -14.72 -1.04
CA LYS A 246 3.71 -14.39 0.06
C LYS A 246 4.22 -15.64 0.78
N ALA A 247 3.33 -16.60 1.03
CA ALA A 247 3.68 -17.88 1.63
C ALA A 247 4.65 -18.69 0.77
N ARG A 248 4.47 -18.72 -0.55
CA ARG A 248 5.43 -19.37 -1.48
C ARG A 248 6.83 -18.78 -1.37
N GLU A 249 6.91 -17.46 -1.34
CA GLU A 249 8.19 -16.77 -1.18
C GLU A 249 8.85 -17.10 0.16
N LEU A 250 8.11 -17.01 1.28
CA LEU A 250 8.63 -17.36 2.60
C LEU A 250 9.08 -18.82 2.69
N HIS A 251 8.27 -19.74 2.16
CA HIS A 251 8.61 -21.16 2.09
C HIS A 251 9.87 -21.41 1.25
N SER A 252 10.01 -20.76 0.09
CA SER A 252 11.21 -20.88 -0.75
C SER A 252 12.46 -20.42 0.00
N ILE A 253 12.39 -19.26 0.66
CA ILE A 253 13.53 -18.74 1.45
C ILE A 253 13.88 -19.72 2.58
N ALA A 254 12.89 -20.25 3.30
CA ALA A 254 13.11 -21.17 4.41
C ALA A 254 13.71 -22.52 3.96
N THR A 255 13.37 -23.00 2.76
CA THR A 255 13.77 -24.34 2.29
C THR A 255 14.99 -24.34 1.38
N THR A 256 15.18 -23.28 0.58
CA THR A 256 16.28 -23.18 -0.40
C THR A 256 17.26 -22.05 -0.09
N GLY A 257 16.98 -21.21 0.91
CA GLY A 257 17.81 -20.07 1.32
C GLY A 257 17.65 -18.83 0.45
N SER A 258 16.84 -18.88 -0.61
CA SER A 258 16.65 -17.75 -1.52
C SER A 258 15.28 -17.77 -2.22
N TYR A 259 14.92 -16.64 -2.80
CA TYR A 259 13.77 -16.52 -3.69
C TYR A 259 14.12 -15.55 -4.82
N THR A 260 13.92 -16.00 -6.05
CA THR A 260 14.06 -15.18 -7.25
C THR A 260 12.67 -14.91 -7.77
N LYS A 261 12.27 -13.64 -7.76
CA LYS A 261 10.97 -13.22 -8.29
C LYS A 261 10.84 -13.60 -9.76
N GLU A 262 9.64 -14.06 -10.13
CA GLU A 262 9.32 -14.32 -11.53
C GLU A 262 9.16 -13.01 -12.32
N GLU A 263 9.41 -13.08 -13.63
CA GLU A 263 9.11 -11.97 -14.53
C GLU A 263 7.60 -11.67 -14.45
N HIS A 264 7.26 -10.44 -14.08
CA HIS A 264 5.87 -9.97 -13.86
C HIS A 264 5.17 -10.44 -12.57
N GLU A 265 5.86 -10.99 -11.59
CA GLU A 265 5.24 -11.38 -10.30
C GLU A 265 4.52 -10.20 -9.61
N ASP A 266 5.12 -9.00 -9.64
CA ASP A 266 4.53 -7.80 -9.05
C ASP A 266 3.23 -7.39 -9.80
N VAL A 267 3.16 -7.60 -11.11
CA VAL A 267 1.93 -7.35 -11.90
C VAL A 267 0.81 -8.30 -11.50
N HIS A 268 1.14 -9.58 -11.32
CA HIS A 268 0.18 -10.58 -10.83
C HIS A 268 -0.30 -10.24 -9.42
N SER A 269 0.61 -9.80 -8.55
CA SER A 269 0.28 -9.35 -7.20
C SER A 269 -0.71 -8.17 -7.21
N ILE A 270 -0.47 -7.16 -8.06
CA ILE A 270 -1.38 -6.01 -8.21
C ILE A 270 -2.75 -6.48 -8.73
N ALA A 271 -2.77 -7.35 -9.74
CA ALA A 271 -4.02 -7.89 -10.28
C ALA A 271 -4.81 -8.69 -9.23
N SER A 272 -4.14 -9.52 -8.43
CA SER A 272 -4.74 -10.27 -7.33
C SER A 272 -5.29 -9.36 -6.24
N GLY A 273 -4.55 -8.32 -5.84
CA GLY A 273 -5.03 -7.32 -4.86
C GLY A 273 -6.32 -6.62 -5.31
N ILE A 274 -6.40 -6.27 -6.61
CA ILE A 274 -7.58 -5.63 -7.20
C ILE A 274 -8.75 -6.61 -7.31
N THR A 275 -8.54 -7.85 -7.77
CA THR A 275 -9.63 -8.75 -8.17
C THR A 275 -10.05 -9.76 -7.10
N GLY A 276 -9.16 -10.08 -6.14
CA GLY A 276 -9.42 -11.07 -5.10
C GLY A 276 -10.33 -10.55 -3.98
N GLN A 277 -11.01 -11.48 -3.29
CA GLN A 277 -11.88 -11.15 -2.16
C GLN A 277 -11.06 -10.74 -0.94
N LYS A 278 -11.45 -9.63 -0.31
CA LYS A 278 -10.72 -9.03 0.83
C LYS A 278 -11.52 -9.07 2.13
N GLY A 279 -12.81 -9.43 2.05
CA GLY A 279 -13.73 -9.38 3.19
C GLY A 279 -13.86 -7.96 3.72
N ARG A 280 -13.77 -7.79 5.03
CA ARG A 280 -13.75 -6.49 5.71
C ARG A 280 -12.40 -5.80 5.56
N ILE A 281 -12.43 -4.51 5.23
CA ILE A 281 -11.27 -3.62 5.26
C ILE A 281 -11.49 -2.57 6.34
N HIS A 282 -10.46 -2.33 7.15
CA HIS A 282 -10.45 -1.20 8.08
C HIS A 282 -9.18 -0.38 7.91
N LEU A 283 -9.35 0.93 7.80
CA LEU A 283 -8.29 1.93 7.83
C LEU A 283 -8.39 2.71 9.15
N SER A 284 -7.30 2.79 9.88
CA SER A 284 -7.23 3.55 11.13
C SER A 284 -6.10 4.58 11.05
N PHE A 285 -6.43 5.84 11.37
CA PHE A 285 -5.46 6.93 11.51
C PHE A 285 -5.11 7.13 12.98
N GLY A 286 -3.83 7.16 13.28
CA GLY A 286 -3.32 7.38 14.63
C GLY A 286 -3.23 8.85 15.00
N GLU A 287 -2.66 9.07 16.17
CA GLU A 287 -2.34 10.42 16.64
C GLU A 287 -1.03 10.88 16.00
N PRO A 288 -0.91 12.16 15.58
CA PRO A 288 0.35 12.74 15.16
C PRO A 288 1.44 12.44 16.18
N LEU A 289 2.67 12.23 15.70
CA LEU A 289 3.80 12.02 16.59
C LEU A 289 3.96 13.24 17.50
N THR A 290 3.90 13.00 18.81
CA THR A 290 4.15 14.00 19.84
C THR A 290 5.26 13.51 20.75
N GLY A 291 6.25 14.36 21.01
CA GLY A 291 7.36 14.04 21.90
C GLY A 291 8.73 14.40 21.32
N SER A 292 9.75 14.27 22.17
CA SER A 292 11.15 14.39 21.77
C SER A 292 11.72 12.99 21.63
N PHE A 293 12.21 12.68 20.43
CA PHE A 293 12.86 11.42 20.11
C PHE A 293 14.34 11.69 19.89
N ASP A 294 15.21 10.89 20.50
CA ASP A 294 16.65 11.06 20.41
C ASP A 294 17.19 10.50 19.08
N ASP A 295 16.57 9.45 18.56
CA ASP A 295 16.98 8.81 17.31
C ASP A 295 15.83 8.13 16.54
N ALA A 296 16.19 7.59 15.37
CA ALA A 296 15.26 6.91 14.47
C ALA A 296 14.74 5.59 15.01
N ASP A 297 15.47 4.91 15.91
CA ASP A 297 15.05 3.65 16.50
C ASP A 297 13.93 3.88 17.53
N GLU A 298 13.99 4.97 18.28
CA GLU A 298 12.89 5.41 19.18
C GLU A 298 11.62 5.79 18.40
N VAL A 299 11.76 6.57 17.33
CA VAL A 299 10.62 6.92 16.46
C VAL A 299 10.02 5.67 15.82
N ALA A 300 10.85 4.73 15.36
CA ALA A 300 10.38 3.45 14.82
C ALA A 300 9.60 2.64 15.86
N ALA A 301 10.10 2.55 17.10
CA ALA A 301 9.41 1.86 18.18
C ALA A 301 8.07 2.52 18.55
N TYR A 302 7.99 3.85 18.50
CA TYR A 302 6.75 4.59 18.70
C TYR A 302 5.73 4.33 17.59
N LEU A 303 6.18 4.37 16.32
CA LEU A 303 5.36 4.04 15.16
C LEU A 303 4.84 2.61 15.23
N ASP A 304 5.70 1.64 15.56
CA ASP A 304 5.29 0.24 15.72
C ASP A 304 4.18 0.10 16.76
N LYS A 305 4.34 0.74 17.92
CA LYS A 305 3.33 0.69 18.99
C LYS A 305 1.99 1.25 18.52
N GLN A 306 1.99 2.39 17.82
CA GLN A 306 0.76 2.95 17.27
C GLN A 306 0.16 2.06 16.18
N ILE A 307 0.93 1.67 15.16
CA ILE A 307 0.43 0.91 14.02
C ILE A 307 -0.12 -0.45 14.45
N ILE A 308 0.55 -1.16 15.37
CA ILE A 308 0.05 -2.42 15.92
C ILE A 308 -1.23 -2.21 16.75
N ARG A 309 -1.34 -1.09 17.49
CA ARG A 309 -2.57 -0.75 18.20
C ARG A 309 -3.73 -0.45 17.23
N LEU A 310 -3.45 0.29 16.17
CA LEU A 310 -4.40 0.73 15.14
C LEU A 310 -4.91 -0.41 14.24
N TYR A 311 -4.13 -1.49 14.09
CA TYR A 311 -4.57 -2.65 13.32
C TYR A 311 -5.85 -3.24 13.92
N ALA A 312 -6.96 -3.23 13.18
CA ALA A 312 -8.19 -3.91 13.60
C ALA A 312 -8.07 -5.40 13.32
N LEU A 313 -8.21 -6.21 14.37
CA LEU A 313 -8.26 -7.67 14.20
C LEU A 313 -9.57 -8.06 13.54
N HIS A 314 -9.52 -9.09 12.72
CA HIS A 314 -10.66 -9.76 12.12
C HIS A 314 -10.80 -11.17 12.69
N PRO A 315 -11.98 -11.80 12.60
CA PRO A 315 -12.17 -13.20 13.01
C PRO A 315 -11.15 -14.17 12.40
N THR A 316 -10.72 -13.94 11.15
CA THR A 316 -9.68 -14.72 10.48
C THR A 316 -8.35 -14.72 11.24
N ASN A 317 -7.99 -13.62 11.92
CA ASN A 317 -6.79 -13.58 12.76
C ASN A 317 -6.89 -14.54 13.95
N TYR A 318 -8.05 -14.59 14.61
CA TYR A 318 -8.30 -15.48 15.75
C TYR A 318 -8.38 -16.94 15.33
N PHE A 319 -9.05 -17.24 14.21
CA PHE A 319 -9.11 -18.60 13.68
C PHE A 319 -7.70 -19.10 13.30
N ALA A 320 -6.91 -18.27 12.62
CA ALA A 320 -5.55 -18.62 12.26
C ALA A 320 -4.66 -18.87 13.48
N TYR A 321 -4.79 -18.02 14.52
CA TYR A 321 -4.08 -18.21 15.78
C TYR A 321 -4.47 -19.54 16.45
N ALA A 322 -5.76 -19.87 16.50
CA ALA A 322 -6.24 -21.11 17.09
C ALA A 322 -5.74 -22.35 16.32
N MET A 323 -5.78 -22.31 14.99
CA MET A 323 -5.30 -23.40 14.13
C MET A 323 -3.78 -23.60 14.27
N LEU A 324 -3.00 -22.53 14.37
CA LEU A 324 -1.53 -22.59 14.45
C LEU A 324 -1.00 -22.96 15.84
N HIS A 325 -1.65 -22.50 16.90
CA HIS A 325 -1.18 -22.66 18.28
C HIS A 325 -1.97 -23.69 19.11
N GLY A 326 -3.06 -24.23 18.57
CA GLY A 326 -3.91 -25.21 19.26
C GLY A 326 -4.67 -24.64 20.46
N LYS A 327 -4.79 -23.31 20.57
CA LYS A 327 -5.51 -22.62 21.65
C LYS A 327 -6.17 -21.35 21.13
N GLU A 328 -7.35 -21.02 21.64
CA GLU A 328 -8.04 -19.78 21.28
C GLU A 328 -7.40 -18.59 22.00
N ALA A 329 -7.42 -17.43 21.32
CA ALA A 329 -7.10 -16.14 21.92
C ALA A 329 -8.40 -15.45 22.32
N GLU A 330 -8.39 -14.75 23.45
CA GLU A 330 -9.47 -13.87 23.87
C GLU A 330 -9.14 -12.43 23.44
N GLY A 331 -10.15 -11.63 23.13
CA GLY A 331 -9.96 -10.24 22.75
C GLY A 331 -11.16 -9.68 21.99
N VAL A 332 -10.93 -8.59 21.29
CA VAL A 332 -11.93 -7.95 20.43
C VAL A 332 -11.54 -7.95 18.95
N TYR A 333 -12.53 -7.90 18.07
CA TYR A 333 -12.34 -7.77 16.62
C TYR A 333 -13.21 -6.65 16.04
N GLY A 334 -12.93 -6.30 14.79
CA GLY A 334 -13.62 -5.26 14.06
C GLY A 334 -13.25 -3.85 14.53
N SER A 335 -13.74 -2.86 13.79
CA SER A 335 -13.51 -1.44 14.08
C SER A 335 -14.24 -0.91 15.31
N HIS A 336 -15.24 -1.64 15.79
CA HIS A 336 -16.08 -1.27 16.93
C HIS A 336 -15.74 -2.05 18.21
N GLY A 337 -14.75 -2.96 18.16
CA GLY A 337 -14.30 -3.72 19.32
C GLY A 337 -15.32 -4.76 19.81
N GLU A 338 -15.86 -5.57 18.90
CA GLU A 338 -16.76 -6.67 19.23
C GLU A 338 -16.01 -7.78 19.97
N VAL A 339 -16.60 -8.30 21.05
CA VAL A 339 -16.00 -9.41 21.81
C VAL A 339 -15.93 -10.66 20.93
N TYR A 340 -14.73 -11.20 20.75
CA TYR A 340 -14.53 -12.42 19.99
C TYR A 340 -15.18 -13.63 20.70
N SER A 341 -15.94 -14.41 19.94
CA SER A 341 -16.50 -15.68 20.39
C SER A 341 -16.48 -16.69 19.24
N ALA A 342 -15.67 -17.73 19.38
CA ALA A 342 -15.55 -18.77 18.37
C ALA A 342 -16.89 -19.46 18.07
N SER A 343 -17.75 -19.65 19.09
CA SER A 343 -19.06 -20.29 18.93
C SER A 343 -20.07 -19.40 18.19
N ALA A 344 -19.98 -18.08 18.35
CA ALA A 344 -20.83 -17.14 17.64
C ALA A 344 -20.46 -17.01 16.15
N LEU A 345 -19.20 -17.29 15.81
CA LEU A 345 -18.63 -17.11 14.47
C LEU A 345 -18.37 -18.43 13.74
N GLN A 346 -19.12 -19.49 14.07
CA GLN A 346 -18.88 -20.84 13.54
C GLN A 346 -18.95 -20.92 12.00
N SER A 347 -19.84 -20.16 11.36
CA SER A 347 -19.94 -20.11 9.89
C SER A 347 -18.70 -19.52 9.24
N GLU A 348 -18.20 -18.40 9.77
CA GLU A 348 -16.97 -17.74 9.31
C GLU A 348 -15.75 -18.63 9.56
N ARG A 349 -15.70 -19.29 10.73
CA ARG A 349 -14.66 -20.27 11.06
C ARG A 349 -14.63 -21.41 10.04
N ASN A 350 -15.77 -22.01 9.74
CA ASN A 350 -15.85 -23.10 8.75
C ASN A 350 -15.42 -22.64 7.35
N ALA A 351 -15.76 -21.42 6.95
CA ALA A 351 -15.33 -20.85 5.68
C ALA A 351 -13.81 -20.65 5.63
N PHE A 352 -13.21 -20.14 6.71
CA PHE A 352 -11.77 -19.96 6.83
C PHE A 352 -11.02 -21.30 6.89
N GLU A 353 -11.51 -22.28 7.65
CA GLU A 353 -10.93 -23.63 7.69
C GLU A 353 -10.95 -24.29 6.31
N LYS A 354 -12.05 -24.14 5.55
CA LYS A 354 -12.12 -24.60 4.16
C LYS A 354 -11.09 -23.87 3.28
N TYR A 355 -11.00 -22.54 3.40
CA TYR A 355 -10.02 -21.73 2.68
C TYR A 355 -8.58 -22.23 2.91
N ILE A 356 -8.20 -22.46 4.17
CA ILE A 356 -6.89 -23.02 4.53
C ILE A 356 -6.74 -24.46 4.05
N GLY A 357 -7.82 -25.25 4.02
CA GLY A 357 -7.83 -26.59 3.43
C GLY A 357 -7.44 -26.62 1.95
N ASP A 358 -7.85 -25.59 1.19
CA ASP A 358 -7.54 -25.43 -0.24
C ASP A 358 -6.10 -24.92 -0.48
N VAL A 359 -5.43 -24.38 0.55
CA VAL A 359 -4.01 -23.98 0.47
C VAL A 359 -3.12 -25.24 0.43
N PRO A 360 -2.11 -25.31 -0.46
CA PRO A 360 -1.14 -26.40 -0.49
C PRO A 360 -0.50 -26.63 0.89
N GLU A 361 -0.42 -27.89 1.32
CA GLU A 361 0.00 -28.27 2.68
C GLU A 361 1.30 -27.60 3.13
N MET A 362 2.31 -27.58 2.26
CA MET A 362 3.62 -26.95 2.50
C MET A 362 3.57 -25.43 2.78
N LEU A 363 2.48 -24.76 2.41
CA LEU A 363 2.29 -23.32 2.58
C LEU A 363 1.35 -22.96 3.74
N ARG A 364 0.59 -23.92 4.28
CA ARG A 364 -0.50 -23.64 5.24
C ARG A 364 -0.01 -22.90 6.47
N ASP A 365 1.11 -23.34 7.06
CA ASP A 365 1.66 -22.70 8.25
C ASP A 365 2.11 -21.26 7.98
N TYR A 366 2.63 -20.97 6.79
CA TYR A 366 3.03 -19.62 6.39
C TYR A 366 1.80 -18.71 6.17
N VAL A 367 0.74 -19.24 5.56
CA VAL A 367 -0.53 -18.50 5.40
C VAL A 367 -1.13 -18.24 6.79
N LEU A 368 -1.29 -19.27 7.62
CA LEU A 368 -1.81 -19.16 8.99
C LEU A 368 -0.99 -18.17 9.83
N ALA A 369 0.34 -18.23 9.76
CA ALA A 369 1.21 -17.30 10.47
C ALA A 369 0.94 -15.85 10.05
N SER A 370 0.70 -15.59 8.76
CA SER A 370 0.42 -14.23 8.27
C SER A 370 -0.85 -13.60 8.85
N TYR A 371 -1.86 -14.42 9.17
CA TYR A 371 -3.08 -14.01 9.86
C TYR A 371 -2.97 -14.06 11.39
N ALA A 372 -2.17 -14.95 11.98
CA ALA A 372 -2.01 -15.08 13.43
C ALA A 372 -1.08 -14.02 14.04
N ASN A 373 -0.06 -13.59 13.30
CA ASN A 373 0.98 -12.67 13.78
C ASN A 373 0.47 -11.29 14.27
N PRO A 374 -0.62 -10.71 13.72
CA PRO A 374 -1.28 -9.55 14.32
C PRO A 374 -1.73 -9.76 15.77
N ILE A 375 -2.26 -10.93 16.13
CA ILE A 375 -2.62 -11.27 17.52
C ILE A 375 -1.38 -11.33 18.39
N ILE A 376 -0.33 -12.02 17.94
CA ILE A 376 0.95 -12.13 18.67
C ILE A 376 1.54 -10.75 18.93
N SER A 377 1.48 -9.87 17.92
CA SER A 377 1.96 -8.49 18.01
C SER A 377 1.16 -7.71 19.05
N LYS A 378 -0.18 -7.78 19.04
CA LYS A 378 -1.01 -7.13 20.06
C LYS A 378 -0.77 -7.69 21.46
N MET A 379 -0.64 -9.00 21.63
CA MET A 379 -0.29 -9.63 22.91
C MET A 379 1.03 -9.08 23.47
N LYS A 380 2.06 -8.96 22.62
CA LYS A 380 3.39 -8.46 23.02
C LYS A 380 3.34 -7.03 23.59
N PHE A 381 2.43 -6.20 23.09
CA PHE A 381 2.26 -4.82 23.54
C PHE A 381 1.12 -4.61 24.54
N GLY A 382 0.39 -5.67 24.91
CA GLY A 382 -0.76 -5.59 25.83
C GLY A 382 -1.98 -4.89 25.24
N PHE A 383 -2.23 -5.06 23.94
CA PHE A 383 -3.35 -4.44 23.21
C PHE A 383 -4.45 -5.42 22.80
N LEU A 384 -4.37 -6.68 23.24
CA LEU A 384 -5.34 -7.71 22.87
C LEU A 384 -6.64 -7.58 23.68
#